data_AF-A0A8J6PCU2-F1
#
_entry.id   AF-A0A8J6PCU2-F1
#
_cell.length_a   1.000
_cell.length_b   1.000
_cell.length_c   1.000
_cell.angle_alpha   90.00
_cell.angle_beta   90.00
_cell.angle_gamma   90.00
#
_symmetry.space_group_name_H-M   'P 1'
#
loop_
_entity.id
_entity.type
_entity.pdbx_description
1 polymer ?
#
loop_
_entity_poly.entity_id
_entity_poly.type
_entity_poly.pdbx_seq_one_letter_code
_entity_poly.pdbx_strand_id
1 'polypeptide(L)'
;MAKEPLTELKMLLREAEVPFFSDEEIGYHLERAGGDVDTAAYRLLLIKAENSTLQLSGLTVADTSAYWKRLAAMYRPNGSCVLKGG
;
A
#
# COMPACT_ATOMS: atom_id res chain seq x y z
N MET A 1 18.32 -4.02 14.49
CA MET A 1 17.62 -2.73 14.71
C MET A 1 16.18 -2.91 14.28
N ALA A 2 15.23 -2.82 15.20
CA ALA A 2 13.82 -2.70 14.84
C ALA A 2 13.65 -1.30 14.24
N LYS A 3 13.21 -1.19 12.98
CA LYS A 3 12.84 0.11 12.41
C LYS A 3 11.51 0.55 13.02
N GLU A 4 11.31 1.85 13.18
CA GLU A 4 10.01 2.36 13.58
C GLU A 4 8.95 1.96 12.54
N PRO A 5 7.77 1.45 12.96
CA PRO A 5 6.74 0.94 12.04
C PRO A 5 6.32 1.95 10.96
N LEU A 6 6.28 3.24 11.31
CA LEU A 6 5.97 4.31 10.37
C LEU A 6 7.06 4.47 9.30
N THR A 7 8.34 4.37 9.70
CA THR A 7 9.48 4.47 8.77
C THR A 7 9.50 3.27 7.83
N GLU A 8 9.23 2.07 8.35
CA GLU A 8 9.09 0.87 7.53
C GLU A 8 7.96 1.02 6.52
N LEU A 9 6.78 1.44 6.97
CA LEU A 9 5.61 1.62 6.12
C LEU A 9 5.87 2.62 4.99
N LYS A 10 6.51 3.77 5.26
CA LYS A 10 6.92 4.73 4.22
C LYS A 10 7.84 4.12 3.16
N MET A 11 8.73 3.20 3.56
CA MET A 11 9.60 2.50 2.62
C MET A 11 8.81 1.53 1.74
N LEU A 12 7.85 0.78 2.30
CA LEU A 12 7.01 -0.16 1.53
C LEU A 12 6.14 0.57 0.50
N LEU A 13 5.66 1.77 0.86
CA LEU A 13 4.85 2.63 0.00
C LEU A 13 5.67 3.42 -1.04
N ARG A 14 7.00 3.39 -0.92
CA ARG A 14 7.94 4.15 -1.75
C ARG A 14 7.67 5.65 -1.75
N GLU A 15 7.32 6.20 -0.59
CA GLU A 15 6.96 7.63 -0.45
C GLU A 15 8.14 8.57 -0.74
N ALA A 16 9.38 8.07 -0.69
CA ALA A 16 10.55 8.84 -1.12
C ALA A 16 10.64 9.02 -2.65
N GLU A 17 10.12 8.06 -3.43
CA GLU A 17 10.14 8.10 -4.89
C GLU A 17 8.86 8.71 -5.45
N VAL A 18 7.71 8.31 -4.88
CA VAL A 18 6.37 8.75 -5.30
C VAL A 18 5.60 9.16 -4.05
N PRO A 19 5.75 10.42 -3.59
CA PRO A 19 4.98 10.95 -2.47
C PRO A 19 3.49 10.96 -2.81
N PHE A 20 2.69 10.36 -1.96
CA PHE A 20 1.24 10.23 -2.13
C PHE A 20 0.48 10.50 -0.84
N PHE A 21 1.02 10.10 0.30
CA PHE A 21 0.38 10.24 1.61
C PHE A 21 1.20 11.15 2.53
N SER A 22 0.51 11.86 3.42
CA SER A 22 1.15 12.54 4.54
C SER A 22 1.53 11.55 5.65
N ASP A 23 2.47 11.97 6.51
CA ASP A 23 2.86 11.20 7.69
C ASP A 23 1.67 10.90 8.61
N GLU A 24 0.72 11.83 8.70
CA GLU A 24 -0.49 11.72 9.51
C GLU A 24 -1.45 10.66 8.93
N GLU A 25 -1.62 10.63 7.61
CA GLU A 25 -2.44 9.62 6.93
C GLU A 25 -1.84 8.23 7.10
N ILE A 26 -0.52 8.09 6.94
CA ILE A 26 0.19 6.82 7.13
C ILE A 26 0.04 6.34 8.59
N GLY A 27 0.20 7.25 9.56
CA GLY A 27 -0.01 6.95 10.98
C GLY A 27 -1.43 6.49 11.28
N TYR A 28 -2.44 7.19 10.75
CA TYR A 28 -3.85 6.82 10.90
C TYR A 28 -4.15 5.41 10.37
N HIS A 29 -3.62 5.06 9.20
CA HIS A 29 -3.83 3.74 8.61
C HIS A 29 -3.11 2.62 9.37
N LEU A 30 -1.95 2.92 9.96
CA LEU A 30 -1.21 2.00 10.83
C LEU A 30 -1.96 1.74 12.15
N GLU A 31 -2.48 2.79 12.79
CA GLU A 31 -3.33 2.67 13.99
C GLU A 31 -4.58 1.83 13.68
N ARG A 32 -5.23 2.09 12.55
CA ARG A 32 -6.41 1.33 12.10
C ARG A 32 -6.09 -0.11 11.69
N ALA A 33 -4.83 -0.44 11.46
CA ALA A 33 -4.36 -1.81 11.27
C ALA A 33 -3.97 -2.50 12.60
N GLY A 34 -4.11 -1.82 13.74
CA GLY A 34 -3.71 -2.36 15.04
C GLY A 34 -2.19 -2.44 15.20
N GLY A 35 -1.44 -1.59 14.48
CA GLY A 35 0.03 -1.63 14.44
C GLY A 35 0.61 -2.66 13.47
N ASP A 36 -0.24 -3.36 12.71
CA ASP A 36 0.21 -4.28 11.66
C ASP A 36 0.64 -3.52 10.40
N VAL A 37 1.95 -3.50 10.15
CA VAL A 37 2.58 -2.81 9.02
C VAL A 37 2.15 -3.41 7.69
N ASP A 38 2.02 -4.74 7.59
CA ASP A 38 1.68 -5.41 6.33
C ASP A 38 0.22 -5.10 5.94
N THR A 39 -0.69 -5.18 6.92
CA THR A 39 -2.09 -4.80 6.70
C THR A 39 -2.24 -3.33 6.34
N ALA A 40 -1.49 -2.44 6.99
CA ALA A 40 -1.49 -1.02 6.66
C ALA A 40 -0.94 -0.76 5.24
N ALA A 41 0.17 -1.40 4.88
CA ALA A 41 0.79 -1.32 3.56
C ALA A 41 -0.17 -1.80 2.47
N TYR A 42 -0.82 -2.95 2.68
CA TYR A 42 -1.82 -3.49 1.76
C TYR A 42 -2.94 -2.48 1.46
N ARG A 43 -3.51 -1.86 2.50
CA ARG A 43 -4.59 -0.88 2.35
C ARG A 43 -4.14 0.36 1.59
N LEU A 44 -3.01 0.94 1.99
CA LEU A 44 -2.48 2.17 1.39
C LEU A 44 -2.07 1.97 -0.09
N LEU A 45 -1.49 0.80 -0.43
CA LEU A 45 -1.16 0.47 -1.82
C LEU A 45 -2.40 0.30 -2.70
N LEU A 46 -3.51 -0.21 -2.16
CA LEU A 46 -4.78 -0.25 -2.89
C LEU A 46 -5.34 1.14 -3.16
N ILE A 47 -5.23 2.06 -2.20
CA ILE A 47 -5.66 3.46 -2.38
C ILE A 47 -4.82 4.14 -3.48
N LYS A 48 -3.49 3.91 -3.47
CA LYS A 48 -2.58 4.41 -4.52
C LYS A 48 -2.94 3.85 -5.92
N ALA A 49 -3.48 2.64 -5.96
CA ALA A 49 -3.97 2.01 -7.19
C ALA A 49 -5.32 2.55 -7.68
N GLU A 50 -6.09 3.25 -6.85
CA GLU A 50 -7.36 3.85 -7.26
C GLU A 50 -7.13 5.14 -8.06
N ASN A 51 -6.20 5.97 -7.57
CA ASN A 51 -5.91 7.29 -8.15
C ASN A 51 -4.74 7.24 -9.15
N SER A 52 -4.82 6.33 -10.12
CA SER A 52 -3.69 6.01 -11.02
C SER A 52 -3.73 6.74 -12.37
N THR A 53 -4.77 7.53 -12.64
CA THR A 53 -4.93 8.23 -13.92
C THR A 53 -4.46 9.67 -13.80
N LEU A 54 -3.18 9.93 -14.11
CA LEU A 54 -2.65 11.29 -14.21
C LEU A 54 -2.80 11.80 -15.65
N GLN A 55 -3.73 12.74 -15.85
CA GLN A 55 -3.79 13.53 -17.08
C GLN A 55 -2.83 14.71 -16.96
N LEU A 56 -1.72 14.68 -17.69
CA LEU A 56 -0.80 15.82 -17.81
C LEU A 56 -0.96 16.42 -19.20
N SER A 57 -1.57 17.60 -19.30
CA SER A 57 -1.63 18.49 -20.48
C SER A 57 -1.34 17.84 -21.85
N GLY A 58 -2.21 16.91 -22.29
CA GLY A 58 -2.15 16.27 -23.61
C GLY A 58 -1.38 14.94 -23.70
N LEU A 59 -0.76 14.47 -22.62
CA LEU A 59 -0.14 13.14 -22.50
C LEU A 59 -0.92 12.31 -21.47
N THR A 60 -1.54 11.22 -21.94
CA THR A 60 -2.11 10.21 -21.05
C THR A 60 -0.95 9.35 -20.52
N VAL A 61 -0.62 9.49 -19.24
CA VAL A 61 0.33 8.58 -18.60
C VAL A 61 -0.34 7.21 -18.47
N ALA A 62 0.42 6.14 -18.71
CA ALA A 62 -0.09 4.78 -18.59
C ALA A 62 -0.61 4.50 -17.16
N ASP A 63 -1.71 3.76 -17.06
CA ASP A 63 -2.32 3.38 -15.78
C ASP A 63 -1.31 2.66 -14.88
N THR A 64 -1.01 3.26 -13.73
CA THR A 64 -0.10 2.68 -12.73
C THR A 64 -0.80 1.74 -11.73
N SER A 65 -2.13 1.58 -11.83
CA SER A 65 -2.92 0.79 -10.88
C SER A 65 -2.45 -0.67 -10.80
N ALA A 66 -2.07 -1.26 -11.94
CA ALA A 66 -1.59 -2.63 -12.01
C ALA A 66 -0.28 -2.82 -11.24
N TYR A 67 0.59 -1.82 -11.25
CA TYR A 67 1.85 -1.85 -10.51
C TYR A 67 1.60 -1.83 -9.00
N TRP A 68 0.76 -0.90 -8.52
CA TRP A 68 0.42 -0.78 -7.10
C TRP A 68 -0.35 -2.01 -6.58
N LYS A 69 -1.27 -2.57 -7.37
CA LYS A 69 -1.97 -3.83 -7.05
C LYS A 69 -1.01 -5.02 -6.91
N ARG A 70 -0.01 -5.13 -7.78
CA ARG A 70 1.03 -6.18 -7.68
C ARG A 70 1.87 -6.02 -6.41
N LEU A 71 2.21 -4.80 -6.04
CA LEU A 71 2.94 -4.53 -4.80
C LEU A 71 2.07 -4.84 -3.58
N ALA A 72 0.78 -4.46 -3.60
CA ALA A 72 -0.17 -4.76 -2.54
C ALA A 72 -0.32 -6.28 -2.32
N ALA A 73 -0.32 -7.07 -3.39
CA ALA A 73 -0.46 -8.53 -3.29
C ALA A 73 0.61 -9.20 -2.42
N MET A 74 1.79 -8.58 -2.24
CA MET A 74 2.85 -9.10 -1.36
C MET A 74 2.50 -9.03 0.13
N TYR A 75 1.66 -8.07 0.52
CA TYR A 75 1.26 -7.81 1.91
C TYR A 75 -0.19 -8.25 2.18
N ARG A 76 -0.82 -8.94 1.22
CA ARG A 76 -2.20 -9.37 1.34
C ARG A 76 -2.31 -10.32 2.54
N PRO A 77 -3.26 -10.11 3.47
CA PRO A 77 -3.47 -11.04 4.57
C PRO A 77 -3.88 -12.41 3.98
N ASN A 78 -3.03 -13.40 4.21
CA ASN A 78 -3.20 -14.74 3.68
C ASN A 78 -4.31 -15.46 4.47
N GLY A 79 -5.52 -15.46 3.92
CA GLY A 79 -6.61 -16.31 4.39
C GLY A 79 -6.45 -17.74 3.91
N SER A 80 -5.29 -18.37 4.13
CA SER A 80 -5.06 -19.78 3.78
C SER A 80 -5.85 -20.68 4.73
N CYS A 81 -7.16 -20.68 4.56
CA CYS A 81 -8.02 -21.76 4.99
C CYS A 81 -7.59 -22.97 4.16
N VAL A 82 -6.89 -23.92 4.79
CA VAL A 82 -6.91 -25.30 4.31
C VAL A 82 -8.35 -25.77 4.50
N LEU A 83 -9.13 -25.77 3.42
CA LEU A 83 -10.42 -26.47 3.40
C LEU A 83 -10.10 -27.93 3.74
N LYS A 84 -10.44 -28.38 4.95
CA LYS A 84 -10.49 -29.81 5.25
C LYS A 84 -11.49 -30.41 4.26
N GLY A 85 -10.98 -31.11 3.25
CA GLY A 85 -11.81 -31.86 2.31
C GLY A 85 -12.76 -32.77 3.09
N GLY A 86 -14.03 -32.74 2.71
CA GLY A 86 -15.07 -33.61 3.26
C GLY A 86 -14.94 -35.04 2.80
#